data_AF-A0A7V8TWG4-F1
#
_entry.id   AF-A0A7V8TWG4-F1
#
_cell.length_a   1.000
_cell.length_b   1.000
_cell.length_c   1.000
_cell.angle_alpha   90.00
_cell.angle_beta   90.00
_cell.angle_gamma   90.00
#
_symmetry.space_group_name_H-M   'P 1'
#
loop_
_entity.id
_entity.type
_entity.pdbx_description
1 polymer ?
#
loop_
_entity_poly.entity_id
_entity_poly.type
_entity_poly.pdbx_seq_one_letter_code
_entity_poly.pdbx_strand_id
1 'polypeptide(L)' 'MEQMNLTNFLLFLILVTLSTYTFMPWEGMAKGTWNTLISYWIGFFIFFSAGIGILYYFNLLA' A
#
# COMPACT_ATOMS: atom_id res chain seq x y z
N MET A 1 -23.60 3.00 -4.68
CA MET A 1 -22.24 2.49 -4.43
C MET A 1 -21.50 2.64 -5.73
N GLU A 2 -20.52 3.56 -5.80
CA GLU A 2 -19.63 3.61 -6.96
C GLU A 2 -19.00 2.23 -7.14
N GLN A 3 -19.13 1.69 -8.34
CA GLN A 3 -18.57 0.41 -8.70
C GLN A 3 -17.06 0.49 -8.49
N MET A 4 -16.46 -0.43 -7.73
CA MET A 4 -15.00 -0.51 -7.61
C MET A 4 -14.42 -0.66 -9.03
N ASN A 5 -13.94 0.45 -9.58
CA ASN A 5 -13.33 0.45 -10.89
C ASN A 5 -12.02 -0.34 -10.76
N LEU A 6 -11.83 -1.35 -11.62
CA LEU A 6 -10.60 -2.13 -11.70
C LEU A 6 -9.37 -1.20 -11.69
N THR A 7 -9.46 -0.05 -12.37
CA THR A 7 -8.44 1.00 -12.37
C THR A 7 -8.07 1.47 -10.96
N ASN A 8 -9.06 1.81 -10.12
CA ASN A 8 -8.81 2.30 -8.76
C ASN A 8 -8.18 1.23 -7.88
N PHE A 9 -8.60 -0.03 -8.04
CA PHE A 9 -7.99 -1.15 -7.35
C PHE A 9 -6.53 -1.37 -7.77
N LEU A 10 -6.24 -1.31 -9.08
CA LEU A 10 -4.87 -1.44 -9.60
C LEU A 10 -4.00 -0.26 -9.14
N LEU A 11 -4.51 0.97 -9.16
CA LEU A 11 -3.81 2.15 -8.66
C LEU A 11 -3.47 2.01 -7.17
N PHE A 12 -4.39 1.47 -6.36
CA PHE A 12 -4.12 1.17 -4.96
C PHE A 12 -2.98 0.15 -4.81
N LEU A 13 -3.01 -0.96 -5.56
CA LEU A 13 -1.93 -1.95 -5.51
C LEU A 13 -0.58 -1.40 -6.00
N ILE A 14 -0.59 -0.53 -7.00
CA ILE A 14 0.60 0.18 -7.48
C ILE A 14 1.16 1.07 -6.36
N LEU A 15 0.31 1.85 -5.67
CA LEU A 15 0.72 2.69 -4.55
C LEU A 15 1.38 1.87 -3.42
N VAL A 16 0.77 0.74 -3.04
CA VAL A 16 1.35 -0.18 -2.04
C VAL A 16 2.72 -0.67 -2.48
N THR A 17 2.83 -1.10 -3.73
CA THR A 17 4.07 -1.67 -4.29
C THR A 17 5.18 -0.63 -4.41
N LEU A 18 4.85 0.58 -4.86
CA LEU A 18 5.80 1.69 -4.95
C LEU A 18 6.28 2.11 -3.56
N SER A 19 5.37 2.25 -2.59
CA SER A 19 5.74 2.60 -1.21
C SER A 19 6.64 1.53 -0.59
N THR A 20 6.33 0.26 -0.82
CA THR A 20 7.18 -0.87 -0.42
C THR A 20 8.58 -0.71 -1.01
N TYR A 21 8.69 -0.46 -2.31
CA TYR A 21 9.99 -0.28 -2.97
C TYR A 21 10.73 0.95 -2.44
N THR A 22 10.07 2.08 -2.23
CA THR A 22 10.70 3.33 -1.78
C THR A 22 11.20 3.27 -0.34
N PHE A 23 10.44 2.64 0.56
CA PHE A 23 10.74 2.64 2.00
C PHE A 23 11.38 1.34 2.51
N MET A 24 11.53 0.33 1.66
CA MET A 24 12.31 -0.85 2.00
C MET A 24 13.77 -0.47 2.23
N PRO A 25 14.44 -1.00 3.26
CA PRO A 25 15.86 -0.78 3.47
C PRO A 25 16.64 -1.49 2.37
N TRP A 26 17.24 -0.71 1.47
CA TRP A 26 18.15 -1.17 0.44
C TRP A 26 19.59 -1.06 0.94
N GLU A 27 20.34 -2.16 0.87
CA GLU A 27 21.79 -2.11 1.03
C GLU A 27 22.43 -2.01 -0.36
N GLY A 28 22.57 -0.78 -0.86
CA GLY A 28 23.06 -0.53 -2.22
C GLY A 28 22.07 -1.02 -3.29
N MET A 29 22.54 -1.84 -4.23
CA MET A 29 21.68 -2.51 -5.23
C MET A 29 21.11 -3.84 -4.74
N ALA A 30 21.48 -4.29 -3.52
CA ALA A 30 20.99 -5.54 -2.97
C ALA A 30 19.58 -5.34 -2.41
N LYS A 31 18.63 -6.06 -3.01
CA LYS A 31 17.29 -6.21 -2.44
C LYS A 31 17.39 -6.99 -1.14
N GLY A 32 16.68 -6.55 -0.11
CA GLY A 32 16.47 -7.36 1.08
C GLY A 32 15.80 -8.70 0.77
N THR A 33 15.81 -9.62 1.73
CA THR A 33 15.23 -10.95 1.55
C THR A 33 13.75 -10.89 1.14
N TRP A 34 13.25 -11.96 0.51
CA TRP A 34 11.83 -12.10 0.18
C TRP A 34 10.91 -11.87 1.38
N ASN A 35 11.31 -12.34 2.56
CA ASN A 35 10.55 -12.13 3.80
C ASN A 35 10.43 -10.65 4.15
N THR A 36 11.50 -9.87 3.95
CA THR A 36 11.50 -8.42 4.19
C THR A 36 10.62 -7.70 3.17
N LEU A 37 10.66 -8.11 1.91
CA LEU A 37 9.77 -7.53 0.88
C LEU A 37 8.30 -7.73 1.25
N ILE A 38 7.93 -8.97 1.60
CA ILE A 38 6.54 -9.34 1.92
C ILE A 38 6.08 -8.62 3.18
N SER A 39 6.91 -8.50 4.22
CA SER A 39 6.54 -7.81 5.44
C SER A 39 6.27 -6.33 5.22
N TYR A 40 7.12 -5.64 4.44
CA TYR A 40 6.89 -4.24 4.08
C TYR A 40 5.66 -4.06 3.19
N TRP A 41 5.45 -4.97 2.23
CA TRP A 41 4.28 -4.91 1.35
C TRP A 41 2.97 -5.05 2.14
N ILE A 42 2.90 -6.04 3.03
CA ILE A 42 1.74 -6.22 3.91
C ILE A 42 1.60 -5.02 4.86
N GLY A 43 2.71 -4.50 5.39
CA GLY A 43 2.70 -3.32 6.24
C GLY A 43 2.07 -2.10 5.57
N PHE A 44 2.49 -1.77 4.34
CA PHE A 44 1.92 -0.66 3.58
C PHE A 44 0.49 -0.93 3.12
N PHE A 45 0.17 -2.17 2.75
CA PHE A 45 -1.20 -2.56 2.41
C PHE A 45 -2.15 -2.29 3.59
N ILE A 46 -1.77 -2.72 4.79
CA ILE A 46 -2.55 -2.49 6.01
C ILE A 46 -2.60 -1.00 6.34
N PHE A 47 -1.47 -0.29 6.27
CA PHE A 47 -1.40 1.14 6.57
C PHE A 47 -2.35 1.97 5.69
N PHE A 48 -2.31 1.78 4.37
CA PHE A 48 -3.20 2.52 3.47
C PHE A 48 -4.65 2.09 3.61
N SER A 49 -4.93 0.79 3.78
CA SER A 49 -6.30 0.30 4.01
C SER A 49 -6.90 0.87 5.31
N ALA A 50 -6.10 0.91 6.39
CA ALA A 50 -6.50 1.50 7.65
C ALA A 50 -6.73 3.01 7.51
N GLY A 51 -5.85 3.72 6.79
CA GLY A 51 -6.03 5.13 6.48
C GLY A 51 -7.36 5.41 5.76
N ILE A 52 -7.66 4.66 4.70
CA ILE A 52 -8.94 4.76 3.99
C ILE A 52 -10.12 4.46 4.91
N GLY A 53 -10.02 3.39 5.72
CA GLY A 53 -11.07 3.01 6.68
C GLY A 53 -11.33 4.08 7.75
N ILE A 54 -10.28 4.72 8.26
CA ILE A 54 -10.38 5.83 9.23
C ILE A 54 -11.02 7.05 8.58
N LEU A 55 -10.59 7.44 7.38
CA LEU A 55 -11.17 8.58 6.66
C LEU A 55 -12.65 8.34 6.35
N TYR A 56 -13.01 7.11 5.99
CA TYR A 56 -14.41 6.71 5.81
C TYR A 56 -15.21 6.80 7.11
N TYR A 57 -14.66 6.31 8.22
CA TYR A 57 -15.31 6.35 9.54
C TYR A 57 -15.63 7.78 10.00
N PHE A 58 -14.72 8.72 9.75
CA PHE A 58 -14.93 10.14 10.07
C PHE A 58 -15.72 10.92 9.01
N ASN A 59 -16.20 10.26 7.95
CA ASN A 59 -16.90 10.90 6.83
C ASN A 59 -16.06 12.02 6.17
N LEU A 60 -14.74 11.79 6.08
CA LEU A 60 -13.77 12.69 5.46
C LEU A 60 -13.46 12.31 4.00
N LEU A 61 -14.03 11.20 3.53
CA LEU A 61 -14.07 10.86 2.11
C LEU A 61 -15.42 11.35 1.59
N ALA A 62 -15.35 12.23 0.58
CA ALA A 62 -16.51 12.81 -0.08
C ALA A 62 -17.34 11.77 -0.83
#